data_AF-A0A5K1CNL0-F1
#
_entry.id   AF-A0A5K1CNL0-F1
#
_cell.length_a   1.000
_cell.length_b   1.000
_cell.length_c   1.000
_cell.angle_alpha   90.00
_cell.angle_beta   90.00
_cell.angle_gamma   90.00
#
_symmetry.space_group_name_H-M   'P 1'
#
loop_
_entity.id
_entity.type
_entity.pdbx_description
1 polymer ?
#
loop_
_entity_poly.entity_id
_entity_poly.type
_entity_poly.pdbx_seq_one_letter_code
_entity_poly.pdbx_strand_id
1 'polypeptide(L)' 'GRFEILCLSGSYLSSENGGTHSRVGGLSVSLASPDGRVIGGGVAGLLIAASPVQ' A
#
# COMPACT_ATOMS: atom_id res chain seq x y z
N GLY A 1 8.74 8.77 9.37
CA GLY A 1 8.41 10.16 8.97
C GLY A 1 6.96 10.23 8.54
N ARG A 2 6.40 11.44 8.39
CA ARG A 2 5.08 11.63 7.76
C ARG A 2 5.30 11.92 6.28
N PHE A 3 4.54 11.23 5.44
CA PHE A 3 4.60 11.35 3.99
C PHE A 3 3.17 11.48 3.46
N GLU A 4 3.01 12.17 2.35
CA GLU A 4 1.73 12.22 1.64
C GLU A 4 1.65 11.05 0.65
N ILE A 5 0.51 10.39 0.59
CA ILE A 5 0.25 9.32 -0.38
C ILE A 5 -0.16 9.98 -1.68
N LEU A 6 0.72 9.94 -2.69
CA LEU A 6 0.43 10.51 -4.01
C LEU A 6 -0.37 9.53 -4.87
N CYS A 7 0.00 8.24 -4.79
CA CYS A 7 -0.66 7.17 -5.54
C CYS A 7 -0.49 5.86 -4.77
N LEU A 8 -1.58 5.10 -4.68
CA LEU A 8 -1.60 3.74 -4.18
C LEU A 8 -2.33 2.88 -5.22
N SER A 9 -1.66 1.85 -5.71
CA SER A 9 -2.21 0.94 -6.70
C SER A 9 -1.91 -0.51 -6.34
N GLY A 10 -2.69 -1.43 -6.87
CA GLY A 10 -2.44 -2.84 -6.68
C GLY A 10 -3.56 -3.72 -7.19
N SER A 11 -3.36 -5.02 -7.01
CA SER A 11 -4.33 -6.04 -7.37
C SER A 11 -4.66 -6.88 -6.17
N TYR A 12 -5.91 -7.31 -6.08
CA TYR A 12 -6.39 -8.19 -5.03
C TYR A 12 -7.10 -9.40 -5.65
N LEU A 13 -6.66 -10.58 -5.26
CA LEU A 13 -7.29 -11.86 -5.59
C LEU A 13 -7.65 -12.56 -4.28
N SER A 14 -8.94 -12.83 -4.12
CA SER A 14 -9.45 -13.68 -3.04
C SER A 14 -9.22 -15.12 -3.43
N SER A 15 -8.35 -15.84 -2.71
CA SER A 15 -8.23 -17.29 -2.86
C SER A 15 -9.03 -17.98 -1.77
N GLU A 16 -10.10 -18.67 -2.16
CA GLU A 16 -10.88 -19.54 -1.26
C GLU A 16 -10.28 -20.94 -1.30
N ASN A 17 -9.30 -21.19 -0.44
CA ASN A 17 -8.72 -22.53 -0.29
C ASN A 17 -9.03 -23.05 1.12
N GLY A 18 -10.13 -23.79 1.25
CA GLY A 18 -10.33 -24.79 2.32
C GLY A 18 -10.16 -24.34 3.78
N GLY A 19 -10.53 -23.10 4.12
CA GLY A 19 -10.63 -22.63 5.50
C GLY A 19 -9.67 -21.50 5.89
N THR A 20 -8.64 -21.21 5.08
CA THR A 20 -7.80 -20.02 5.25
C THR A 20 -8.06 -19.05 4.10
N HIS A 21 -8.67 -17.90 4.41
CA HIS A 21 -8.77 -16.80 3.46
C HIS A 21 -7.36 -16.26 3.17
N SER A 22 -6.71 -16.81 2.14
CA SER A 22 -5.43 -16.32 1.67
C SER A 22 -5.68 -15.21 0.64
N ARG A 23 -5.11 -14.05 0.90
CA ARG A 23 -5.21 -12.88 0.03
C ARG A 23 -3.97 -12.88 -0.86
N VAL A 24 -4.16 -13.03 -2.17
CA VAL A 24 -3.07 -13.00 -3.14
C VAL A 24 -3.10 -11.66 -3.86
N GLY A 25 -1.97 -10.99 -3.98
CA GLY A 25 -1.90 -9.66 -4.57
C GLY A 25 -0.70 -8.87 -4.08
N GLY A 26 -0.50 -7.69 -4.67
CA GLY A 26 0.57 -6.77 -4.30
C GLY A 26 0.07 -5.34 -4.35
N LEU A 27 0.62 -4.51 -3.46
CA LEU A 27 0.41 -3.07 -3.47
C LEU A 27 1.72 -2.38 -3.88
N SER A 28 1.61 -1.30 -4.63
CA SER A 28 2.69 -0.37 -4.94
C SER A 28 2.25 1.04 -4.59
N VAL A 29 3.20 1.85 -4.11
CA VAL A 29 2.90 3.20 -3.61
C VAL A 29 3.92 4.21 -4.13
N SER A 30 3.48 5.46 -4.28
CA SER A 30 4.33 6.64 -4.42
C SER A 30 4.02 7.62 -3.29
N LEU A 31 5.07 8.09 -2.61
CA LEU A 31 5.00 8.93 -1.42
C LEU A 31 5.80 10.21 -1.62
N ALA A 32 5.26 11.34 -1.17
CA ALA A 32 5.99 12.60 -1.08
C ALA A 32 6.49 12.83 0.36
N SER A 33 7.77 13.13 0.47
CA SER A 33 8.38 13.67 1.67
C SER A 33 7.99 15.15 1.84
N PRO A 34 7.97 15.68 3.08
CA PRO A 34 7.75 17.11 3.31
C PRO A 34 8.79 18.04 2.66
N ASP A 35 9.96 17.50 2.27
CA ASP A 35 11.00 18.22 1.54
C ASP A 35 10.81 18.22 0.01
N GLY A 36 9.69 17.67 -0.48
CA GLY A 36 9.35 17.62 -1.90
C GLY A 36 9.93 16.42 -2.67
N ARG A 37 10.68 15.53 -2.02
CA ARG A 37 11.21 14.32 -2.68
C ARG A 37 10.13 13.24 -2.81
N VAL A 38 10.18 12.50 -3.91
CA VAL A 38 9.27 11.37 -4.15
C VAL A 38 10.02 10.04 -4.01
N ILE A 39 9.41 9.09 -3.31
CA ILE A 39 9.87 7.71 -3.20
C ILE A 39 8.73 6.76 -3.55
N GLY A 40 9.04 5.57 -4.06
CA GLY A 40 8.02 4.59 -4.39
C GLY A 40 8.56 3.16 -4.52
N GLY A 41 7.64 2.21 -4.61
CA GLY A 41 7.95 0.79 -4.72
C GLY A 41 6.83 -0.11 -4.21
N GLY A 42 7.12 -1.41 -4.17
CA GLY A 42 6.21 -2.42 -3.63
C GLY A 42 6.12 -2.35 -2.10
N VAL A 43 4.93 -2.64 -1.57
CA VAL A 43 4.68 -2.69 -0.13
C VAL A 43 4.87 -4.13 0.37
N ALA A 44 5.99 -4.38 1.05
CA ALA A 44 6.31 -5.72 1.58
C ALA A 44 5.59 -6.06 2.90
N GLY A 45 4.97 -5.08 3.57
CA GLY A 45 4.38 -5.24 4.89
C GLY A 45 3.25 -4.23 5.16
N LEU A 46 3.12 -3.77 6.40
CA LEU A 46 2.10 -2.78 6.75
C LEU A 46 2.45 -1.39 6.22
N LEU A 47 1.46 -0.74 5.62
CA LEU A 47 1.47 0.70 5.33
C LEU A 47 0.36 1.35 6.17
N ILE A 48 0.73 2.23 7.09
CA ILE A 48 -0.20 2.83 8.06
C ILE A 48 -0.47 4.29 7.65
N ALA A 49 -1.74 4.61 7.40
CA ALA A 49 -2.15 5.98 7.12
C ALA A 49 -2.17 6.81 8.42
N ALA A 50 -1.62 8.02 8.37
CA ALA A 50 -1.62 8.95 9.51
C ALA A 50 -2.98 9.64 9.72
N SER A 51 -3.86 9.57 8.73
CA SER A 51 -5.20 10.15 8.68
C SER A 51 -6.09 9.31 7.76
N PRO A 52 -7.42 9.52 7.72
CA PRO A 52 -8.28 8.89 6.72
C PRO A 52 -7.77 9.15 5.29
N VAL A 53 -7.94 8.15 4.42
CA VAL A 53 -7.61 8.16 2.98
C VAL A 53 -8.83 7.71 2.17
N GLN A 54 -8.88 8.05 0.88
CA GLN A 54 -9.94 7.66 -0.05
C GLN A 54 -9.38 6.81 -1.18
#